data_AF-A0AAD6MZQ8-F1
#
_entry.id   AF-A0AAD6MZQ8-F1
#
_cell.length_a   1.000
_cell.length_b   1.000
_cell.length_c   1.000
_cell.angle_alpha   90.00
_cell.angle_beta   90.00
_cell.angle_gamma   90.00
#
_symmetry.space_group_name_H-M   'P 1'
#
loop_
_entity.id
_entity.type
_entity.pdbx_description
1 polymer ?
#
loop_
_entity_poly.entity_id
_entity_poly.type
_entity_poly.pdbx_seq_one_letter_code
_entity_poly.pdbx_strand_id
1 'polypeptide(L)'
;MLSRNVARLSQRTSPIRSAVQRRFNSAEAKPSWIVDNEFNRERAAVKHHAASTSDLWRKLSIFAVIPCLIGGGVNAYNLWAEHWEHWEHMPPLEERTEYPYQNIRVKNFPWGDGDKTIFWNSDVNYHNKDKAT
;
A
#
# COMPACT_ATOMS: atom_id res chain seq x y z
N MET A 1 -43.67 -26.93 -58.40
CA MET A 1 -43.77 -27.60 -57.08
C MET A 1 -42.51 -27.26 -56.30
N LEU A 2 -42.63 -26.57 -55.17
CA LEU A 2 -41.51 -26.01 -54.40
C LEU A 2 -40.76 -27.11 -53.63
N SER A 3 -39.47 -27.31 -53.93
CA SER A 3 -38.55 -28.06 -53.06
C SER A 3 -38.07 -27.19 -51.91
N ARG A 4 -38.49 -27.55 -50.68
CA ARG A 4 -38.01 -26.95 -49.43
C ARG A 4 -36.65 -27.55 -49.06
N ASN A 5 -35.59 -26.74 -49.16
CA ASN A 5 -34.32 -26.99 -48.48
C ASN A 5 -34.50 -26.72 -46.98
N VAL A 6 -34.48 -27.76 -46.15
CA VAL A 6 -34.44 -27.63 -44.68
C VAL A 6 -32.97 -27.69 -44.24
N ALA A 7 -32.37 -26.52 -44.02
CA ALA A 7 -31.10 -26.42 -43.31
C ALA A 7 -31.33 -26.83 -41.85
N ARG A 8 -30.76 -27.97 -41.43
CA ARG A 8 -30.71 -28.37 -40.03
C ARG A 8 -29.69 -27.49 -39.31
N LEU A 9 -30.16 -26.50 -38.56
CA LEU A 9 -29.33 -25.74 -37.63
C LEU A 9 -29.02 -26.64 -36.42
N SER A 10 -27.81 -27.19 -36.38
CA SER A 10 -27.29 -27.85 -35.18
C SER A 10 -27.01 -26.79 -34.11
N GLN A 11 -27.93 -26.61 -33.17
CA GLN A 11 -27.66 -25.88 -31.93
C GLN A 11 -26.65 -26.69 -31.11
N ARG A 12 -25.37 -26.39 -31.28
CA ARG A 12 -24.34 -26.79 -30.31
C ARG A 12 -24.54 -25.92 -29.07
N THR A 13 -25.33 -26.41 -28.12
CA THR A 13 -25.36 -25.84 -26.77
C THR A 13 -24.00 -26.10 -26.13
N SER A 14 -23.16 -25.07 -26.05
CA SER A 14 -21.96 -25.09 -25.21
C SER A 14 -22.38 -25.41 -23.78
N PRO A 15 -21.82 -26.43 -23.11
CA PRO A 15 -22.10 -26.62 -21.70
C PRO A 15 -21.53 -25.40 -20.98
N ILE A 16 -22.40 -24.53 -20.45
CA ILE A 16 -22.03 -23.57 -19.43
C ILE A 16 -21.53 -24.43 -18.28
N ARG A 17 -20.21 -24.59 -18.18
CA ARG A 17 -19.59 -25.09 -16.96
C ARG A 17 -20.00 -24.10 -15.90
N SER A 18 -21.02 -24.46 -15.12
CA SER A 18 -21.33 -23.79 -13.88
C SER A 18 -20.04 -23.81 -13.08
N ALA A 19 -19.32 -22.69 -13.11
CA ALA A 19 -18.21 -22.49 -12.21
C ALA A 19 -18.87 -22.58 -10.85
N VAL A 20 -18.68 -23.71 -10.18
CA VAL A 20 -19.04 -23.88 -8.78
C VAL A 20 -18.32 -22.74 -8.08
N GLN A 21 -19.04 -21.64 -7.86
CA GLN A 21 -18.62 -20.61 -6.94
C GLN A 21 -18.37 -21.38 -5.65
N ARG A 22 -17.10 -21.57 -5.30
CA ARG A 22 -16.70 -21.90 -3.95
C ARG A 22 -17.18 -20.73 -3.11
N ARG A 23 -18.45 -20.80 -2.72
CA ARG A 23 -19.03 -19.96 -1.69
C ARG A 23 -18.09 -20.16 -0.52
N PHE A 24 -17.43 -19.10 -0.08
CA PHE A 24 -16.82 -19.02 1.24
C PHE A 24 -17.92 -19.02 2.31
N ASN A 25 -18.84 -19.98 2.22
CA ASN A 25 -19.79 -20.30 3.26
C ASN A 25 -18.98 -21.07 4.30
N SER A 26 -18.53 -20.36 5.33
CA SER A 26 -18.27 -20.98 6.62
C SER A 26 -19.60 -21.47 7.20
N ALA A 27 -20.23 -22.44 6.54
CA ALA A 27 -21.40 -23.12 7.06
C ALA A 27 -20.92 -24.02 8.20
N GLU A 28 -21.36 -23.63 9.39
CA GLU A 28 -21.05 -24.14 10.71
C GLU A 28 -21.66 -25.53 10.97
N ALA A 29 -21.49 -26.47 10.05
CA ALA A 29 -21.79 -27.87 10.36
C ALA A 29 -20.56 -28.43 11.08
N LYS A 30 -20.56 -28.40 12.42
CA LYS A 30 -19.60 -29.19 13.21
C LYS A 30 -19.75 -30.65 12.72
N PRO A 31 -18.68 -31.30 12.23
CA PRO A 31 -18.75 -32.68 11.80
C PRO A 31 -19.31 -33.58 12.91
N SER A 32 -20.10 -34.58 12.58
CA SER A 32 -20.77 -35.47 13.56
C SER A 32 -19.80 -36.21 14.49
N TRP A 33 -18.53 -36.31 14.11
CA TRP A 33 -17.47 -36.98 14.86
C TRP A 33 -16.70 -36.06 15.82
N ILE A 34 -17.03 -34.76 15.88
CA ILE A 34 -16.40 -33.84 16.83
C ILE A 34 -16.92 -34.14 18.24
N VAL A 35 -16.04 -34.64 19.10
CA VAL A 35 -16.36 -34.94 20.50
C VAL A 35 -16.46 -33.64 21.29
N ASP A 36 -17.49 -33.48 22.11
CA ASP A 36 -17.61 -32.34 23.01
C ASP A 36 -16.67 -32.51 24.21
N ASN A 37 -15.45 -31.97 24.08
CA ASN A 37 -14.42 -31.95 25.12
C ASN A 37 -13.99 -30.50 25.43
N GLU A 38 -13.30 -30.32 26.54
CA GLU A 38 -12.84 -29.01 27.01
C GLU A 38 -12.04 -28.26 25.93
N PHE A 39 -11.10 -28.93 25.27
CA PHE A 39 -10.31 -28.37 24.18
C PHE A 39 -11.16 -27.81 23.02
N ASN A 40 -12.17 -28.56 22.58
CA ASN A 40 -13.06 -28.12 21.50
C ASN A 40 -13.96 -26.95 21.93
N ARG A 41 -14.34 -26.88 23.21
CA ARG A 41 -15.10 -25.75 23.78
C ARG A 41 -14.24 -24.49 23.86
N GLU A 42 -13.01 -24.60 24.34
CA GLU A 42 -12.05 -23.49 24.38
C GLU A 42 -11.80 -22.94 22.97
N ARG A 43 -11.56 -23.80 21.99
CA ARG A 43 -11.35 -23.38 20.60
C ARG A 43 -12.56 -22.66 20.02
N ALA A 44 -13.77 -23.12 20.34
CA ALA A 44 -15.00 -22.44 19.94
C ALA A 44 -15.13 -21.06 20.62
N ALA A 45 -14.82 -20.97 21.91
CA ALA A 45 -14.83 -19.71 22.66
C ALA A 45 -13.79 -18.71 22.09
N VAL A 46 -12.57 -19.17 21.80
CA VAL A 46 -11.52 -18.36 21.16
C VAL A 46 -11.95 -17.89 19.79
N LYS A 47 -12.56 -18.77 18.97
CA LYS A 47 -13.08 -18.39 17.64
C LYS A 47 -14.16 -17.32 17.74
N HIS A 48 -15.09 -17.45 18.68
CA HIS A 48 -16.14 -16.46 18.92
C HIS A 48 -15.56 -15.11 19.37
N HIS A 49 -14.63 -15.13 20.33
CA HIS A 49 -13.92 -13.93 20.80
C HIS A 49 -13.08 -13.25 19.70
N ALA A 50 -12.41 -14.04 18.86
CA ALA A 50 -11.65 -13.53 17.74
C ALA A 50 -12.55 -12.87 16.69
N ALA A 51 -13.75 -13.42 16.44
CA ALA A 51 -14.70 -12.84 15.52
C ALA A 51 -15.18 -11.45 15.98
N SER A 52 -15.54 -11.30 17.26
CA SER A 52 -15.99 -10.01 17.82
C SER A 52 -14.85 -8.97 17.85
N THR A 53 -13.64 -9.41 18.24
CA THR A 53 -12.46 -8.55 18.30
C THR A 53 -12.03 -8.09 16.90
N SER A 54 -12.05 -8.98 15.91
CA SER A 54 -11.73 -8.64 14.52
C SER A 54 -12.73 -7.63 13.93
N ASP A 55 -14.02 -7.77 14.26
CA ASP A 55 -15.06 -6.83 13.83
C ASP A 55 -14.85 -5.43 14.45
N LEU A 56 -14.49 -5.38 15.74
CA LEU A 56 -14.15 -4.15 16.44
C LEU A 56 -12.95 -3.44 15.79
N TRP A 57 -11.85 -4.15 15.54
CA TRP A 57 -10.66 -3.57 14.90
C TRP A 57 -10.95 -3.10 13.48
N ARG A 58 -11.74 -3.85 12.70
CA ARG A 58 -12.17 -3.40 11.37
C ARG A 58 -12.91 -2.06 11.45
N LYS A 59 -13.84 -1.93 12.39
CA LYS A 59 -14.57 -0.66 12.62
C LYS A 59 -13.63 0.45 13.03
N LEU A 60 -12.71 0.22 13.97
CA LEU A 60 -11.77 1.24 14.43
C LEU A 60 -10.83 1.70 13.31
N SER A 61 -10.30 0.78 12.50
CA SER A 61 -9.47 1.10 11.35
C SER A 61 -10.19 1.97 10.33
N ILE A 62 -11.49 1.78 10.13
CA ILE A 62 -12.25 2.57 9.15
C ILE A 62 -12.72 3.89 9.77
N PHE A 63 -13.26 3.86 10.99
CA PHE A 63 -13.99 5.00 11.56
C PHE A 63 -13.14 5.90 12.46
N ALA A 64 -12.01 5.44 12.98
CA ALA A 64 -11.11 6.27 13.77
C ALA A 64 -9.82 6.58 13.01
N VAL A 65 -9.16 5.56 12.43
CA VAL A 65 -7.86 5.77 11.79
C VAL A 65 -8.00 6.63 10.54
N ILE A 66 -9.02 6.44 9.70
CA ILE A 66 -9.19 7.27 8.49
C ILE A 66 -9.37 8.75 8.84
N PRO A 67 -10.28 9.17 9.74
CA PRO A 67 -10.35 10.58 10.16
C PRO A 67 -9.04 11.13 10.73
N CYS A 68 -8.31 10.35 11.55
CA CYS A 68 -7.01 10.76 12.06
C CYS A 68 -5.98 10.97 10.94
N LEU A 69 -5.95 10.09 9.94
CA LEU A 69 -5.07 10.23 8.78
C LEU A 69 -5.44 11.43 7.91
N ILE A 70 -6.74 11.74 7.76
CA ILE A 70 -7.18 12.94 7.06
C ILE A 70 -6.71 14.18 7.81
N GLY A 71 -6.94 14.27 9.12
CA GLY A 71 -6.50 15.40 9.94
C GLY A 71 -4.98 15.58 9.91
N GLY A 72 -4.23 14.49 10.10
CA GLY A 72 -2.76 14.51 10.00
C GLY A 72 -2.27 14.86 8.59
N GLY A 73 -2.94 14.37 7.55
CA GLY A 73 -2.62 14.67 6.16
C GLY A 73 -2.82 16.14 5.80
N VAL A 74 -3.91 16.77 6.28
CA VAL A 74 -4.13 18.21 6.09
C VAL A 74 -3.05 19.03 6.80
N ASN A 75 -2.70 18.67 8.04
CA ASN A 75 -1.63 19.37 8.76
C ASN A 75 -0.26 19.22 8.06
N ALA A 76 0.08 18.01 7.63
CA ALA A 76 1.31 17.75 6.89
C ALA A 76 1.35 18.50 5.55
N TYR A 77 0.22 18.59 4.85
CA TYR A 77 0.11 19.36 3.61
C TYR A 77 0.37 20.85 3.82
N ASN A 78 -0.21 21.45 4.87
CA ASN A 78 0.02 22.86 5.19
C ASN A 78 1.50 23.13 5.50
N LEU A 79 2.11 22.30 6.36
CA LEU A 79 3.54 22.41 6.67
C LEU A 79 4.43 22.21 5.45
N TRP A 80 4.04 21.31 4.53
CA TRP A 80 4.76 21.10 3.28
C TRP A 80 4.69 22.33 2.36
N ALA A 81 3.52 22.96 2.25
CA ALA A 81 3.35 24.18 1.46
C ALA A 81 4.16 25.35 2.06
N GLU A 82 4.09 25.55 3.37
CA GLU A 82 4.89 26.57 4.08
C GLU A 82 6.39 26.33 3.94
N HIS A 83 6.83 25.06 3.98
CA HIS A 83 8.24 24.71 3.77
C HIS A 83 8.72 25.11 2.38
N TRP A 84 7.92 24.87 1.34
CA TRP A 84 8.28 25.21 -0.04
C TRP A 84 8.23 26.72 -0.28
N GLU A 85 7.25 27.42 0.29
CA GLU A 85 7.19 28.87 0.26
C GLU A 85 8.44 29.49 0.91
N HIS A 86 8.85 29.01 2.10
CA HIS A 86 10.09 29.48 2.72
C HIS A 86 11.33 29.12 1.88
N TRP A 87 11.34 27.94 1.26
CA TRP A 87 12.43 27.49 0.40
C TRP A 87 12.62 28.42 -0.81
N GLU A 88 11.54 28.86 -1.45
CA GLU A 88 11.55 29.78 -2.60
C GLU A 88 12.14 31.16 -2.27
N HIS A 89 12.05 31.60 -1.01
CA HIS A 89 12.62 32.87 -0.56
C HIS A 89 14.09 32.77 -0.12
N MET A 90 14.67 31.56 -0.06
CA MET A 90 16.09 31.40 0.28
C MET A 90 16.99 31.70 -0.91
N PRO A 91 18.23 32.17 -0.67
CA PRO A 91 19.18 32.40 -1.74
C PRO A 91 19.47 31.10 -2.51
N PRO A 92 19.80 31.21 -3.82
CA PRO A 92 20.16 30.06 -4.65
C PRO A 92 21.24 29.19 -4.02
N LEU A 93 21.20 27.89 -4.25
CA LEU A 93 22.08 26.91 -3.58
C LEU A 93 23.57 27.20 -3.79
N GLU A 94 23.94 27.69 -4.98
CA GLU A 94 25.30 28.06 -5.34
C GLU A 94 25.84 29.24 -4.53
N GLU A 95 24.96 30.15 -4.08
CA GLU A 95 25.33 31.32 -3.28
C GLU A 95 25.46 30.98 -1.79
N ARG A 96 24.80 29.91 -1.33
CA ARG A 96 24.80 29.51 0.07
C ARG A 96 26.20 29.04 0.51
N THR A 97 26.63 29.50 1.69
CA THR A 97 27.93 29.11 2.26
C THR A 97 27.96 27.61 2.55
N GLU A 98 28.89 26.91 1.92
CA GLU A 98 29.19 25.50 2.20
C GLU A 98 30.35 25.47 3.20
N TYR A 99 30.17 24.81 4.34
CA TYR A 99 31.21 24.72 5.37
C TYR A 99 32.10 23.49 5.17
N PRO A 100 33.34 23.46 5.69
CA PRO A 100 34.29 22.36 5.41
C PRO A 100 33.85 20.99 5.94
N TYR A 101 32.94 20.99 6.92
CA TYR A 101 32.38 19.79 7.51
C TYR A 101 31.15 19.26 6.75
N GLN A 102 30.62 20.04 5.80
CA GLN A 102 29.53 19.62 4.93
C GLN A 102 30.07 18.90 3.71
N ASN A 103 29.25 18.01 3.12
CA ASN A 103 29.57 17.27 1.90
C ASN A 103 30.97 16.61 1.82
N ILE A 104 31.55 16.22 2.96
CA ILE A 104 32.85 15.52 2.97
C ILE A 104 32.78 14.24 2.12
N ARG A 105 33.79 14.04 1.27
CA ARG A 105 34.02 12.80 0.50
C ARG A 105 35.47 12.35 0.68
N VAL A 106 35.69 11.37 1.56
CA VAL A 106 37.03 10.75 1.72
C VAL A 106 37.28 9.71 0.61
N LYS A 107 36.22 9.02 0.20
CA LYS A 107 36.20 8.10 -0.94
C LYS A 107 34.91 8.33 -1.72
N ASN A 108 35.02 8.33 -3.04
CA ASN A 108 33.86 8.45 -3.92
C ASN A 108 32.90 7.27 -3.71
N PHE A 109 31.61 7.55 -3.87
CA PHE A 109 30.59 6.51 -3.89
C PHE A 109 30.83 5.56 -5.08
N PRO A 110 30.48 4.26 -4.96
CA PRO A 110 30.72 3.27 -6.01
C PRO A 110 29.69 3.31 -7.17
N TRP A 111 28.90 4.37 -7.28
CA TRP A 111 27.85 4.53 -8.30
C TRP A 111 27.83 5.95 -8.88
N GLY A 112 27.19 6.09 -10.04
CA GLY A 112 26.97 7.38 -10.69
C GLY A 112 28.28 8.12 -10.97
N ASP A 113 28.32 9.40 -10.60
CA ASP A 113 29.51 10.26 -10.67
C ASP A 113 30.42 10.15 -9.43
N GLY A 114 30.06 9.28 -8.48
CA GLY A 114 30.79 9.08 -7.22
C GLY A 114 30.58 10.16 -6.17
N ASP A 115 29.72 11.16 -6.42
CA ASP A 115 29.58 12.34 -5.59
C ASP A 115 28.22 12.41 -4.88
N LYS A 116 27.17 12.03 -5.61
CA LYS A 116 25.78 12.09 -5.16
C LYS A 116 25.37 10.85 -4.36
N THR A 117 24.64 11.07 -3.28
CA THR A 117 24.04 10.01 -2.47
C THR A 117 22.86 9.36 -3.21
N ILE A 118 22.36 8.22 -2.71
CA ILE A 118 21.20 7.51 -3.28
C ILE A 118 19.92 8.37 -3.28
N PHE A 119 19.79 9.26 -2.28
CA PHE A 119 18.65 10.17 -2.12
C PHE A 119 19.03 11.62 -2.40
N TRP A 120 20.00 11.85 -3.29
CA TRP A 120 20.39 13.20 -3.70
C TRP A 120 19.29 13.87 -4.50
N ASN A 121 18.90 15.08 -4.11
CA ASN A 121 18.00 15.93 -4.87
C ASN A 121 18.70 17.25 -5.22
N SER A 122 18.94 17.51 -6.51
CA SER A 122 19.62 18.71 -7.00
C SER A 122 18.89 20.02 -6.68
N ASP A 123 17.59 19.97 -6.37
CA ASP A 123 16.79 21.16 -6.01
C ASP A 123 17.08 21.64 -4.58
N VAL A 124 17.62 20.76 -3.72
CA VAL A 124 17.89 21.04 -2.30
C VAL A 124 19.31 20.67 -1.86
N ASN A 125 20.07 20.00 -2.72
CA ASN A 125 21.42 19.56 -2.45
C ASN A 125 22.35 20.09 -3.55
N TYR A 126 23.42 20.73 -3.11
CA TYR A 126 24.47 21.26 -3.96
C TYR A 126 25.81 20.94 -3.30
N HIS A 127 26.81 20.61 -4.12
CA HIS A 127 28.17 20.40 -3.67
C HIS A 127 29.12 21.01 -4.69
N ASN A 128 29.93 21.97 -4.26
CA ASN A 128 30.95 22.57 -5.09
C ASN A 128 32.33 22.17 -4.57
N LYS A 129 33.03 21.32 -5.33
CA LYS A 129 34.36 20.80 -5.00
C LYS A 129 35.44 21.87 -4.94
N ASP A 130 35.23 22.97 -5.66
CA ASP A 130 36.18 24.07 -5.82
C ASP A 130 35.83 25.28 -4.94
N LYS A 131 34.73 25.23 -4.17
CA LYS A 131 34.33 26.28 -3.25
C LYS A 131 35.24 26.22 -2.02
N ALA A 132 36.39 26.87 -2.13
CA ALA A 132 37.25 27.13 -0.98
C ALA A 132 36.46 27.93 0.06
N THR A 133 36.34 27.37 1.27
CA THR A 133 35.86 28.09 2.45
C THR A 133 36.79 29.20 2.87
#